data_AF-A0A6P2FVD4-F1
#
_entry.id   AF-A0A6P2FVD4-F1
#
_cell.length_a   1.000
_cell.length_b   1.000
_cell.length_c   1.000
_cell.angle_alpha   90.00
_cell.angle_beta   90.00
_cell.angle_gamma   90.00
#
_symmetry.space_group_name_H-M   'P 1'
#
loop_
_entity.id
_entity.type
_entity.pdbx_description
1 polymer ?
#
loop_
_entity_poly.entity_id
_entity_poly.type
_entity_poly.pdbx_seq_one_letter_code
_entity_poly.pdbx_strand_id
1 'polypeptide(L)'
;MPATPEEIKMLVDAFEAAHPHMARAMADLLLRGNVILEEHSLLEGTVGDDFEAFVFKMLDEHSIGKDQFAATLIAFERLRDTIDHLDQLPP
;
A
#
# COMPACT_ATOMS: atom_id res chain seq x y z
N MET A 1 17.39 -15.56 13.59
CA MET A 1 17.75 -14.14 13.73
C MET A 1 16.60 -13.31 13.17
N PRO A 2 16.02 -12.38 13.94
CA PRO A 2 15.12 -11.37 13.37
C PRO A 2 15.89 -10.59 12.30
N ALA A 3 15.19 -10.05 11.30
CA ALA A 3 15.86 -9.23 10.29
C ALA A 3 16.58 -8.03 10.92
N THR A 4 17.72 -7.70 10.34
CA THR A 4 18.45 -6.50 10.70
C THR A 4 17.71 -5.26 10.20
N PRO A 5 17.81 -4.11 10.90
CA PRO A 5 17.28 -2.85 10.40
C PRO A 5 17.80 -2.48 8.99
N GLU A 6 19.02 -2.90 8.64
CA GLU A 6 19.55 -2.72 7.28
C GLU A 6 18.82 -3.55 6.23
N GLU A 7 18.47 -4.80 6.50
CA GLU A 7 17.72 -5.67 5.58
C GLU A 7 16.31 -5.13 5.32
N ILE A 8 15.63 -4.68 6.38
CA ILE A 8 14.31 -4.03 6.26
C ILE A 8 14.43 -2.76 5.42
N LYS A 9 15.44 -1.93 5.69
CA LYS A 9 15.69 -0.71 4.91
C LYS A 9 15.92 -1.01 3.43
N MET A 10 16.70 -2.03 3.10
CA MET A 10 16.96 -2.41 1.71
C MET A 10 15.68 -2.84 0.97
N LEU A 11 14.78 -3.58 1.62
CA LEU A 11 13.50 -3.98 1.04
C LEU A 11 12.60 -2.78 0.77
N VAL A 12 12.53 -1.85 1.72
CA VAL A 12 11.78 -0.59 1.57
C VAL A 12 12.37 0.23 0.43
N ASP A 13 13.68 0.50 0.44
CA ASP A 13 14.34 1.32 -0.58
C ASP A 13 14.15 0.72 -2.00
N ALA A 14 14.19 -0.61 -2.12
CA ALA A 14 13.94 -1.30 -3.39
C ALA A 14 12.49 -1.11 -3.89
N PHE A 15 11.51 -1.21 -2.99
CA PHE A 15 10.11 -0.91 -3.31
C PHE A 15 9.92 0.56 -3.70
N GLU A 16 10.54 1.49 -2.97
CA GLU A 16 10.44 2.92 -3.25
C GLU A 16 11.02 3.31 -4.61
N ALA A 17 12.12 2.67 -5.01
CA ALA A 17 12.75 2.88 -6.31
C ALA A 17 11.95 2.27 -7.48
N ALA A 18 11.24 1.17 -7.24
CA ALA A 18 10.48 0.46 -8.27
C ALA A 18 9.11 1.08 -8.59
N HIS A 19 8.53 1.85 -7.66
CA HIS A 19 7.16 2.35 -7.78
C HIS A 19 7.07 3.88 -7.63
N PRO A 20 6.27 4.57 -8.48
CA PRO A 20 6.09 6.02 -8.38
C PRO A 20 5.58 6.45 -7.01
N HIS A 21 6.11 7.56 -6.49
CA HIS A 21 5.75 8.08 -5.17
C HIS A 21 4.23 8.20 -4.97
N MET A 22 3.50 8.73 -5.96
CA MET A 22 2.05 8.88 -5.85
C MET A 22 1.32 7.52 -5.85
N ALA A 23 1.78 6.54 -6.63
CA ALA A 23 1.21 5.19 -6.63
C ALA A 23 1.39 4.53 -5.24
N ARG A 24 2.56 4.72 -4.62
CA ARG A 24 2.85 4.22 -3.27
C ARG A 24 1.97 4.89 -2.21
N ALA A 25 1.85 6.22 -2.26
CA ALA A 25 1.02 6.98 -1.32
C ALA A 25 -0.46 6.58 -1.42
N MET A 26 -0.98 6.40 -2.64
CA MET A 26 -2.36 5.97 -2.86
C MET A 26 -2.58 4.51 -2.45
N ALA A 27 -1.58 3.63 -2.58
CA ALA A 27 -1.67 2.24 -2.13
C ALA A 27 -1.78 2.16 -0.60
N ASP A 28 -0.93 2.89 0.14
CA ASP A 28 -1.00 2.96 1.60
C ASP A 28 -2.33 3.59 2.06
N LEU A 29 -2.75 4.68 1.40
CA LEU A 29 -4.03 5.34 1.71
C LEU A 29 -5.22 4.40 1.51
N LEU A 30 -5.30 3.72 0.35
CA LEU A 30 -6.40 2.81 0.02
C LEU A 30 -6.53 1.71 1.08
N LEU A 31 -5.42 1.06 1.46
CA LEU A 31 -5.44 -0.02 2.44
C LEU A 31 -5.86 0.46 3.83
N ARG A 32 -5.31 1.58 4.31
CA ARG A 32 -5.68 2.14 5.63
C ARG A 32 -7.11 2.65 5.64
N GLY A 33 -7.53 3.33 4.58
CA GLY A 33 -8.87 3.85 4.42
C GLY A 33 -9.90 2.72 4.44
N ASN A 34 -9.65 1.65 3.69
CA ASN A 34 -10.56 0.50 3.66
C ASN A 34 -10.75 -0.13 5.03
N VAL A 35 -9.68 -0.30 5.83
CA VAL A 35 -9.80 -0.81 7.22
C VAL A 35 -10.70 0.08 8.07
N ILE A 36 -10.48 1.40 8.05
CA ILE A 36 -11.27 2.35 8.86
C ILE A 36 -12.74 2.34 8.42
N LEU A 37 -12.99 2.33 7.10
CA LEU A 37 -14.34 2.33 6.54
C LEU A 37 -15.07 1.02 6.86
N GLU A 38 -14.38 -0.11 6.81
CA GLU A 38 -14.92 -1.42 7.18
C GLU A 38 -15.30 -1.45 8.67
N GLU A 39 -14.40 -1.01 9.55
CA GLU A 39 -14.65 -0.92 11.00
C GLU A 39 -15.90 -0.10 11.34
N HIS A 40 -16.26 0.88 10.50
CA HIS A 40 -17.38 1.78 10.71
C HIS A 40 -18.61 1.42 9.86
N SER A 41 -18.58 0.29 9.13
CA SER A 41 -19.66 -0.11 8.20
C SER A 41 -19.98 0.94 7.12
N LEU A 42 -18.96 1.70 6.71
CA LEU A 42 -19.04 2.77 5.71
C LEU A 42 -18.47 2.35 4.34
N LEU A 43 -17.79 1.20 4.28
CA LEU A 43 -17.10 0.74 3.07
C LEU A 43 -18.06 0.48 1.90
N GLU A 44 -19.20 -0.19 2.14
CA GLU A 44 -20.20 -0.50 1.11
C GLU A 44 -21.21 0.64 0.86
N GLY A 45 -20.91 1.85 1.32
CA GLY A 45 -21.77 3.02 1.19
C GLY A 45 -21.15 4.14 0.36
N THR A 46 -21.87 5.25 0.23
CA THR A 46 -21.43 6.41 -0.56
C THR A 46 -20.08 6.96 -0.12
N VAL A 47 -19.74 6.82 1.17
CA VAL A 47 -18.43 7.23 1.70
C VAL A 47 -17.29 6.38 1.12
N GLY A 48 -17.50 5.06 1.00
CA GLY A 48 -16.55 4.16 0.35
C GLY A 48 -16.42 4.42 -1.14
N ASP A 49 -17.54 4.63 -1.83
CA ASP A 49 -17.55 4.97 -3.26
C ASP A 49 -16.78 6.28 -3.53
N ASP A 50 -17.03 7.32 -2.73
CA ASP A 50 -16.36 8.62 -2.84
C ASP A 50 -14.87 8.51 -2.55
N PHE A 51 -14.49 7.65 -1.59
CA PHE A 51 -13.10 7.38 -1.25
C PHE A 51 -12.35 6.68 -2.39
N GLU A 52 -12.94 5.63 -2.97
CA GLU A 52 -12.36 4.92 -4.11
C GLU A 52 -12.24 5.85 -5.34
N ALA A 53 -13.28 6.65 -5.60
CA ALA A 53 -13.26 7.65 -6.68
C ALA A 53 -12.15 8.69 -6.49
N PHE A 54 -11.92 9.15 -5.25
CA PHE A 54 -10.81 10.04 -4.92
C PHE A 54 -9.45 9.40 -5.26
N VAL A 55 -9.23 8.14 -4.85
CA VAL A 55 -7.98 7.43 -5.14
C VAL A 55 -7.73 7.34 -6.65
N PHE A 56 -8.72 6.93 -7.43
CA PHE A 56 -8.55 6.83 -8.88
C PHE A 56 -8.35 8.19 -9.56
N LYS A 57 -9.01 9.24 -9.08
CA LYS A 57 -8.80 10.60 -9.58
C LYS A 57 -7.35 11.04 -9.36
N MET A 58 -6.80 10.83 -8.17
CA MET A 58 -5.40 11.19 -7.87
C MET A 58 -4.40 10.42 -8.73
N LEU A 59 -4.67 9.15 -9.03
CA LEU A 59 -3.82 8.36 -9.92
C LEU A 59 -3.85 8.91 -11.36
N ASP A 60 -5.04 9.28 -11.85
CA ASP A 60 -5.21 9.85 -13.19
C ASP A 60 -4.52 11.21 -13.33
N GLU A 61 -4.66 12.11 -12.33
CA GLU A 61 -3.97 13.41 -12.29
C GLU A 61 -2.44 13.28 -12.37
N HIS A 62 -1.91 12.13 -11.94
CA HIS A 62 -0.48 11.80 -11.98
C HIS A 62 -0.10 10.86 -13.12
N SER A 63 -1.00 10.60 -14.08
CA SER A 63 -0.77 9.70 -15.23
C SER A 63 -0.36 8.28 -14.82
N ILE A 64 -0.85 7.80 -13.68
CA ILE A 64 -0.61 6.44 -13.18
C ILE A 64 -1.74 5.54 -13.67
N GLY A 65 -1.40 4.59 -14.55
CA GLY A 65 -2.36 3.61 -15.05
C GLY A 65 -2.79 2.60 -13.99
N LYS A 66 -3.99 2.05 -14.16
CA LYS A 66 -4.56 1.03 -13.25
C LYS A 66 -3.65 -0.18 -13.07
N ASP A 67 -3.02 -0.66 -14.14
CA ASP A 67 -2.10 -1.80 -14.07
C ASP A 67 -0.85 -1.51 -13.23
N GLN A 68 -0.30 -0.30 -13.36
CA GLN A 68 0.83 0.15 -12.55
C GLN A 68 0.44 0.30 -11.08
N PHE A 69 -0.76 0.83 -10.82
CA PHE A 69 -1.28 0.95 -9.47
C PHE A 69 -1.54 -0.43 -8.83
N ALA A 70 -2.17 -1.36 -9.56
CA ALA A 70 -2.40 -2.73 -9.10
C ALA A 70 -1.08 -3.46 -8.79
N ALA A 71 -0.06 -3.30 -9.64
CA ALA A 71 1.27 -3.84 -9.37
C ALA A 71 1.90 -3.22 -8.10
N THR A 72 1.67 -1.92 -7.86
CA THR A 72 2.14 -1.23 -6.66
C THR A 72 1.44 -1.74 -5.40
N LEU A 73 0.11 -1.96 -5.44
CA LEU A 73 -0.66 -2.53 -4.34
C LEU A 73 -0.15 -3.93 -3.95
N ILE A 74 -0.01 -4.81 -4.94
CA ILE A 74 0.49 -6.18 -4.71
C ILE A 74 1.90 -6.17 -4.12
N ALA A 75 2.78 -5.30 -4.64
CA ALA A 75 4.14 -5.17 -4.13
C ALA A 75 4.16 -4.62 -2.69
N PHE A 76 3.26 -3.69 -2.36
CA PHE A 76 3.16 -3.11 -1.03
C PHE A 76 2.64 -4.12 0.01
N GLU A 77 1.62 -4.92 -0.33
CA GLU A 77 1.15 -6.02 0.52
C GLU A 77 2.26 -7.03 0.79
N ARG A 78 2.96 -7.47 -0.26
CA ARG A 78 4.10 -8.39 -0.12
C ARG A 78 5.23 -7.82 0.73
N LEU A 79 5.52 -6.53 0.62
CA LEU A 79 6.53 -5.86 1.45
C LEU A 79 6.13 -5.94 2.93
N ARG A 80 4.87 -5.63 3.24
CA ARG A 80 4.34 -5.71 4.61
C ARG A 80 4.40 -7.13 5.17
N ASP A 81 3.90 -8.10 4.40
CA ASP A 81 3.96 -9.52 4.78
C ASP A 81 5.40 -10.00 5.03
N THR A 82 6.33 -9.55 4.19
CA THR A 82 7.75 -9.90 4.33
C THR A 82 8.34 -9.30 5.60
N ILE A 83 8.06 -8.03 5.90
CA ILE A 83 8.53 -7.37 7.14
C ILE A 83 7.92 -8.06 8.36
N ASP A 84 6.61 -8.31 8.36
CA ASP A 84 5.91 -8.98 9.47
C ASP A 84 6.47 -10.39 9.71
N HIS A 85 6.80 -11.13 8.64
CA HIS A 85 7.43 -12.44 8.76
C HIS A 85 8.84 -12.36 9.36
N LEU A 86 9.62 -11.38 8.94
CA LEU A 86 10.97 -11.16 9.43
C LEU A 86 11.01 -10.73 10.91
N ASP A 87 10.00 -9.98 11.37
CA ASP A 87 9.83 -9.59 12.77
C ASP A 87 9.43 -10.77 13.67
N GLN A 88 8.79 -11.80 13.11
CA GLN A 88 8.35 -12.99 13.83
C GLN A 88 9.43 -14.10 13.93
N LEU A 89 10.57 -13.96 13.24
CA LEU A 89 11.63 -14.98 13.28
C LEU A 89 12.39 -14.93 14.61
N PRO A 90 12.48 -16.05 15.37
CA PRO A 90 13.27 -16.09 16.59
C PRO A 90 14.77 -15.85 16.30
N PRO A 91 15.54 -15.35 17.28
CA PRO A 91 16.97 -15.05 17.13
C PRO A 91 17.82 -16.24 16.66
#